data_AF-A0A816QCR2-F1
#
_entry.id   AF-A0A816QCR2-F1
#
_cell.length_a   1.000
_cell.length_b   1.000
_cell.length_c   1.000
_cell.angle_alpha   90.00
_cell.angle_beta   90.00
_cell.angle_gamma   90.00
#
_symmetry.space_group_name_H-M   'P 1'
#
loop_
_entity.id
_entity.type
_entity.pdbx_description
1 polymer ?
#
loop_
_entity_poly.entity_id
_entity_poly.type
_entity_poly.pdbx_seq_one_letter_code
_entity_poly.pdbx_strand_id
1 'polypeptide(L)'
;MNNNTISAPLVCFIVCDGGPAAHFAAFATNMFNQNQLQITIHATGPALNKLKDSNLPTGLQLRSFTIDESKREQQEQVARELIDSCLKEGARTIIVDIGNKFDALLQINSSKNNLNTDKVRFWCYYDNPEPYVPDQELNRLGINPSGIIGSLYNARNDELLEVRGMRIYCQFLQLPYTEQNPQIKSGPLEGKNSVSDVIGSDKELCLSIYLNLAAADGIPSLIKRTSIIDRYARYISYYYLTKQYQANIEQSNLKSNEVKKLLNSTAATHIVTEIKYGIHVIMIIKLCPDNESSFDELFKKLKTQLKNNTFEKVEYEETRARRDAGLSRQIP
;
A
#
# COMPACT_ATOMS: atom_id res chain seq x y z
N MET A 1 19.93 -36.37 7.92
CA MET A 1 19.83 -34.91 7.78
C MET A 1 18.44 -34.60 7.28
N ASN A 2 17.55 -34.06 8.13
CA ASN A 2 16.20 -33.69 7.70
C ASN A 2 16.30 -32.39 6.91
N ASN A 3 16.17 -32.48 5.60
CA ASN A 3 15.94 -31.31 4.76
C ASN A 3 14.57 -30.75 5.14
N ASN A 4 14.53 -29.81 6.09
CA ASN A 4 13.37 -28.97 6.32
C ASN A 4 13.22 -28.08 5.08
N THR A 5 12.53 -28.60 4.06
CA THR A 5 12.03 -27.80 2.95
C THR A 5 11.10 -26.76 3.57
N ILE A 6 11.56 -25.51 3.60
CA ILE A 6 10.74 -24.38 4.02
C ILE A 6 9.62 -24.30 2.99
N SER A 7 8.40 -24.68 3.40
CA SER A 7 7.22 -24.56 2.55
C SER A 7 7.06 -23.09 2.15
N ALA A 8 6.86 -22.85 0.85
CA ALA A 8 6.60 -21.50 0.37
C ALA A 8 5.41 -20.89 1.12
N PRO A 9 5.40 -19.56 1.37
CA PRO A 9 4.28 -18.92 2.04
C PRO A 9 3.01 -19.11 1.22
N LEU A 10 1.93 -19.54 1.90
CA LEU A 10 0.62 -19.67 1.29
C LEU A 10 -0.18 -18.35 1.43
N VAL A 11 -0.74 -17.89 0.33
CA VAL A 11 -1.74 -16.81 0.28
C VAL A 11 -3.07 -17.40 -0.16
N CYS A 12 -4.14 -17.10 0.58
CA CYS A 12 -5.48 -17.49 0.22
C CYS A 12 -6.29 -16.28 -0.26
N PHE A 13 -6.97 -16.44 -1.38
CA PHE A 13 -7.97 -15.50 -1.87
C PHE A 13 -9.37 -16.06 -1.61
N ILE A 14 -10.30 -15.23 -1.16
CA ILE A 14 -11.72 -15.59 -1.05
C ILE A 14 -12.52 -14.60 -1.91
N VAL A 15 -13.13 -15.11 -2.97
CA VAL A 15 -13.81 -14.30 -3.99
C VAL A 15 -15.27 -14.69 -4.08
N CYS A 16 -16.16 -13.76 -3.75
CA CYS A 16 -17.59 -13.98 -3.71
C CYS A 16 -18.29 -13.37 -4.94
N ASP A 17 -17.80 -12.24 -5.45
CA ASP A 17 -18.39 -11.53 -6.56
C ASP A 17 -17.61 -11.71 -7.87
N GLY A 18 -18.34 -11.70 -8.98
CA GLY A 18 -17.79 -11.85 -10.31
C GLY A 18 -16.99 -10.63 -10.80
N GLY A 19 -17.25 -9.42 -10.32
CA GLY A 19 -16.48 -8.23 -10.73
C GLY A 19 -14.97 -8.40 -10.50
N PRO A 20 -14.54 -8.55 -9.23
CA PRO A 20 -13.14 -8.71 -8.83
C PRO A 20 -12.42 -9.94 -9.39
N ALA A 21 -13.14 -10.97 -9.83
CA ALA A 21 -12.57 -12.26 -10.22
C ALA A 21 -11.37 -12.15 -11.19
N ALA A 22 -11.43 -11.23 -12.16
CA ALA A 22 -10.34 -11.00 -13.10
C ALA A 22 -9.10 -10.37 -12.44
N HIS A 23 -9.29 -9.44 -11.50
CA HIS A 23 -8.20 -8.83 -10.73
C HIS A 23 -7.53 -9.86 -9.82
N PHE A 24 -8.33 -10.68 -9.12
CA PHE A 24 -7.81 -11.77 -8.31
C PHE A 24 -7.05 -12.81 -9.15
N ALA A 25 -7.52 -13.15 -10.35
CA ALA A 25 -6.79 -14.03 -11.27
C ALA A 25 -5.42 -13.44 -11.66
N ALA A 26 -5.37 -12.15 -11.99
CA ALA A 26 -4.14 -11.45 -12.34
C ALA A 26 -3.18 -11.38 -11.16
N PHE A 27 -3.66 -11.02 -9.96
CA PHE A 27 -2.87 -10.98 -8.73
C PHE A 27 -2.30 -12.36 -8.39
N ALA A 28 -3.13 -13.40 -8.38
CA ALA A 28 -2.72 -14.77 -8.09
C ALA A 28 -1.67 -15.25 -9.09
N THR A 29 -1.88 -15.01 -10.39
CA THR A 29 -0.94 -15.38 -11.44
C THR A 29 0.40 -14.65 -11.27
N ASN A 30 0.38 -13.35 -10.98
CA ASN A 30 1.61 -12.60 -10.81
C ASN A 30 2.39 -13.04 -9.57
N MET A 31 1.71 -13.23 -8.44
CA MET A 31 2.33 -13.73 -7.21
C MET A 31 2.92 -15.13 -7.38
N PHE A 32 2.23 -16.01 -8.08
CA PHE A 32 2.72 -17.35 -8.36
C PHE A 32 3.98 -17.30 -9.23
N ASN A 33 3.96 -16.55 -10.33
CA ASN A 33 5.06 -16.49 -11.29
C ASN A 33 6.28 -15.74 -10.75
N GLN A 34 6.09 -14.61 -10.06
CA GLN A 34 7.19 -13.74 -9.64
C GLN A 34 7.75 -14.09 -8.26
N ASN A 35 6.87 -14.43 -7.32
CA ASN A 35 7.25 -14.60 -5.91
C ASN A 35 7.36 -16.06 -5.47
N GLN A 36 7.06 -17.02 -6.37
CA GLN A 36 7.01 -18.45 -6.08
C GLN A 36 6.12 -18.77 -4.87
N LEU A 37 5.05 -17.98 -4.66
CA LEU A 37 4.11 -18.18 -3.57
C LEU A 37 3.17 -19.34 -3.91
N GLN A 38 2.80 -20.12 -2.90
CA GLN A 38 1.66 -21.02 -3.03
C GLN A 38 0.40 -20.18 -2.89
N ILE A 39 -0.56 -20.41 -3.77
CA ILE A 39 -1.79 -19.62 -3.82
C ILE A 39 -2.99 -20.56 -3.94
N THR A 40 -3.96 -20.36 -3.05
CA THR A 40 -5.29 -20.99 -3.15
C THR A 40 -6.34 -19.91 -3.34
N ILE A 41 -7.20 -20.06 -4.34
CA ILE A 41 -8.37 -19.19 -4.58
C ILE A 41 -9.62 -19.98 -4.21
N HIS A 42 -10.32 -19.56 -3.16
CA HIS A 42 -11.65 -20.02 -2.83
C HIS A 42 -12.66 -19.12 -3.54
N ALA A 43 -13.51 -19.70 -4.38
CA ALA A 43 -14.50 -18.94 -5.14
C ALA A 43 -15.87 -19.62 -5.17
N THR A 44 -16.92 -18.80 -5.30
CA THR A 44 -18.31 -19.26 -5.44
C THR A 44 -19.00 -18.53 -6.58
N GLY A 45 -20.16 -19.05 -7.00
CA GLY A 45 -21.09 -18.34 -7.89
C GLY A 45 -20.45 -17.78 -9.18
N PRO A 46 -20.76 -16.52 -9.55
CA PRO A 46 -20.21 -15.88 -10.75
C PRO A 46 -18.68 -15.76 -10.76
N ALA A 47 -18.06 -15.56 -9.59
CA ALA A 47 -16.61 -15.47 -9.45
C ALA A 47 -15.92 -16.77 -9.88
N LEU A 48 -16.44 -17.90 -9.40
CA LEU A 48 -15.92 -19.23 -9.74
C LEU A 48 -15.97 -19.50 -11.25
N ASN A 49 -17.06 -19.10 -11.91
CA ASN A 49 -17.20 -19.29 -13.35
C ASN A 49 -16.14 -18.49 -14.11
N LYS A 50 -15.99 -17.20 -13.80
CA LYS A 50 -14.96 -16.34 -14.42
C LYS A 50 -13.55 -16.89 -14.18
N LEU A 51 -13.25 -17.36 -12.97
CA LEU A 51 -11.93 -17.91 -12.63
C LEU A 51 -11.61 -19.21 -13.37
N LYS A 52 -12.61 -20.07 -13.61
CA LYS A 52 -12.45 -21.26 -14.46
C LYS A 52 -12.08 -20.87 -15.89
N ASP A 53 -12.64 -19.78 -16.40
CA ASP A 53 -12.36 -19.28 -17.75
C ASP A 53 -11.00 -18.55 -17.85
N SER A 54 -10.35 -18.24 -16.72
CA SER A 54 -9.19 -17.31 -16.66
C SER A 54 -7.83 -17.96 -16.95
N ASN A 55 -7.75 -19.20 -17.45
CA ASN A 55 -6.49 -19.90 -17.75
C ASN A 55 -5.43 -19.78 -16.64
N LEU A 56 -5.83 -20.05 -15.39
CA LEU A 56 -4.94 -19.98 -14.23
C LEU A 56 -3.74 -20.93 -14.39
N PRO A 57 -2.52 -20.52 -14.00
CA PRO A 57 -1.34 -21.41 -13.98
C PRO A 57 -1.59 -22.74 -13.25
N THR A 58 -1.01 -23.84 -13.75
CA THR A 58 -1.22 -25.22 -13.24
C THR A 58 -0.84 -25.43 -11.77
N GLY A 59 -0.11 -24.51 -11.15
CA GLY A 59 0.21 -24.54 -9.71
C GLY A 59 -0.73 -23.75 -8.80
N LEU A 60 -1.66 -22.96 -9.36
CA LEU A 60 -2.69 -22.28 -8.59
C LEU A 60 -3.82 -23.25 -8.26
N GLN A 61 -4.25 -23.29 -6.99
CA GLN A 61 -5.39 -24.10 -6.59
C GLN A 61 -6.67 -23.26 -6.64
N LEU A 62 -7.65 -23.66 -7.46
CA LEU A 62 -8.99 -23.08 -7.44
C LEU A 62 -9.93 -24.05 -6.70
N ARG A 63 -10.51 -23.59 -5.60
CA ARG A 63 -11.45 -24.36 -4.77
C ARG A 63 -12.82 -23.71 -4.81
N SER A 64 -13.84 -24.50 -5.10
CA SER A 64 -15.22 -24.02 -5.04
C SER A 64 -15.79 -24.14 -3.64
N PHE A 65 -16.64 -23.19 -3.26
CA PHE A 65 -17.54 -23.32 -2.11
C PHE A 65 -18.94 -22.83 -2.50
N THR A 66 -19.92 -23.06 -1.63
CA THR A 66 -21.33 -22.69 -1.87
C THR A 66 -21.85 -21.85 -0.72
N ILE A 67 -22.58 -20.79 -1.05
CA ILE A 67 -23.27 -19.93 -0.08
C ILE A 67 -24.77 -20.09 -0.31
N ASP A 68 -25.52 -20.43 0.75
CA ASP A 68 -26.98 -20.29 0.74
C ASP A 68 -27.33 -18.88 1.24
N GLU A 69 -27.75 -18.00 0.31
CA GLU A 69 -28.07 -16.60 0.63
C GLU A 69 -29.27 -16.46 1.58
N SER A 70 -30.11 -17.50 1.70
CA SER A 70 -31.32 -17.47 2.52
C SER A 70 -31.08 -17.82 3.99
N LYS A 71 -29.94 -18.42 4.34
CA LYS A 71 -29.67 -18.96 5.68
C LYS A 71 -28.41 -18.38 6.31
N ARG A 72 -28.58 -17.35 7.15
CA ARG A 72 -27.47 -16.68 7.84
C ARG A 72 -26.58 -17.63 8.64
N GLU A 73 -27.15 -18.57 9.40
CA GLU A 73 -26.36 -19.52 10.20
C GLU A 73 -25.45 -20.40 9.34
N GLN A 74 -25.94 -20.82 8.16
CA GLN A 74 -25.14 -21.57 7.20
C GLN A 74 -24.02 -20.70 6.63
N GLN A 75 -24.29 -19.43 6.33
CA GLN A 75 -23.25 -18.50 5.87
C GLN A 75 -22.15 -18.31 6.92
N GLU A 76 -22.54 -18.13 8.20
CA GLU A 76 -21.57 -18.02 9.29
C GLU A 76 -20.73 -19.30 9.44
N GLN A 77 -21.34 -20.47 9.26
CA GLN A 77 -20.63 -21.74 9.26
C GLN A 77 -19.63 -21.85 8.10
N VAL A 78 -20.05 -21.53 6.87
CA VAL A 78 -19.17 -21.54 5.69
C VAL A 78 -18.02 -20.55 5.85
N ALA A 79 -18.27 -19.36 6.40
CA ALA A 79 -17.23 -18.37 6.68
C ALA A 79 -16.18 -18.90 7.65
N ARG A 80 -16.59 -19.59 8.72
CA ARG A 80 -15.66 -20.26 9.66
C ARG A 80 -14.86 -21.35 8.97
N GLU A 81 -15.52 -22.22 8.22
CA GLU A 81 -14.86 -23.34 7.54
C GLU A 81 -13.84 -22.88 6.50
N LEU A 82 -14.13 -21.80 5.77
CA LEU A 82 -13.20 -21.20 4.81
C LEU A 82 -11.95 -20.66 5.51
N ILE A 83 -12.14 -19.89 6.58
CA ILE A 83 -11.02 -19.35 7.37
C ILE A 83 -10.20 -20.51 7.93
N ASP A 84 -10.84 -21.51 8.54
CA ASP A 84 -10.17 -22.68 9.08
C ASP A 84 -9.41 -23.49 8.01
N SER A 85 -9.97 -23.62 6.80
CA SER A 85 -9.29 -24.25 5.67
C SER A 85 -8.01 -23.50 5.31
N CYS A 86 -8.11 -22.17 5.12
CA CYS A 86 -6.95 -21.34 4.80
C CYS A 86 -5.84 -21.51 5.85
N LEU A 87 -6.21 -21.50 7.13
CA LEU A 87 -5.28 -21.63 8.24
C LEU A 87 -4.64 -23.02 8.32
N LYS A 88 -5.42 -24.08 8.12
CA LYS A 88 -4.93 -25.46 8.10
C LYS A 88 -3.94 -25.70 6.95
N GLU A 89 -4.15 -25.02 5.82
CA GLU A 89 -3.22 -25.04 4.70
C GLU A 89 -1.94 -24.22 4.97
N GLY A 90 -1.89 -23.47 6.08
CA GLY A 90 -0.72 -22.68 6.47
C GLY A 90 -0.72 -21.26 5.89
N ALA A 91 -1.90 -20.74 5.48
CA ALA A 91 -2.00 -19.39 4.94
C ALA A 91 -1.53 -18.35 5.95
N ARG A 92 -0.62 -17.48 5.53
CA ARG A 92 -0.16 -16.32 6.32
C ARG A 92 -0.85 -15.03 5.90
N THR A 93 -1.50 -15.04 4.75
CA THR A 93 -2.22 -13.90 4.21
C THR A 93 -3.52 -14.39 3.60
N ILE A 94 -4.64 -13.81 4.02
CA ILE A 94 -5.97 -14.07 3.47
C ILE A 94 -6.47 -12.75 2.88
N ILE A 95 -6.86 -12.76 1.60
CA ILE A 95 -7.35 -11.57 0.88
C ILE A 95 -8.78 -11.87 0.45
N VAL A 96 -9.72 -11.08 0.95
CA VAL A 96 -11.14 -11.28 0.72
C VAL A 96 -11.68 -10.16 -0.14
N ASP A 97 -12.45 -10.53 -1.15
CA ASP A 97 -13.26 -9.59 -1.92
C ASP A 97 -14.27 -8.85 -1.00
N ILE A 98 -14.52 -7.57 -1.25
CA ILE A 98 -15.56 -6.81 -0.56
C ILE A 98 -16.59 -6.37 -1.59
N GLY A 99 -17.83 -6.73 -1.35
CA GLY A 99 -18.98 -6.30 -2.15
C GLY A 99 -20.24 -7.11 -1.85
N ASN A 100 -20.07 -8.28 -1.26
CA ASN A 100 -21.13 -9.18 -0.85
C ASN A 100 -21.40 -9.09 0.67
N LYS A 101 -22.66 -9.31 1.08
CA LYS A 101 -23.05 -9.40 2.50
C LYS A 101 -22.28 -10.49 3.26
N PHE A 102 -21.85 -11.54 2.55
CA PHE A 102 -21.05 -12.64 3.09
C PHE A 102 -19.67 -12.17 3.58
N ASP A 103 -19.09 -11.14 2.98
CA ASP A 103 -17.73 -10.68 3.30
C ASP A 103 -17.65 -10.10 4.72
N ALA A 104 -18.74 -9.46 5.17
CA ALA A 104 -18.88 -9.00 6.55
C ALA A 104 -18.84 -10.17 7.55
N LEU A 105 -19.39 -11.33 7.19
CA LEU A 105 -19.34 -12.52 8.04
C LEU A 105 -17.92 -13.10 8.11
N LEU A 106 -17.16 -13.05 7.02
CA LEU A 106 -15.74 -13.44 7.03
C LEU A 106 -14.95 -12.55 8.00
N GLN A 107 -15.15 -11.24 7.95
CA GLN A 107 -14.46 -10.29 8.85
C GLN A 107 -14.86 -10.45 10.32
N ILE A 108 -16.14 -10.72 10.60
CA ILE A 108 -16.61 -10.97 11.97
C ILE A 108 -15.99 -12.26 12.50
N ASN A 109 -15.97 -13.33 11.70
CA ASN A 109 -15.44 -14.62 12.13
C ASN A 109 -13.91 -14.60 12.27
N SER A 110 -13.19 -13.86 11.41
CA SER A 110 -11.75 -13.67 11.56
C SER A 110 -11.42 -12.98 12.89
N SER A 111 -12.22 -12.01 13.30
CA SER A 111 -12.05 -11.29 14.57
C SER A 111 -12.41 -12.15 15.79
N LYS A 112 -13.45 -12.97 15.70
CA LYS A 112 -13.94 -13.81 16.82
C LYS A 112 -13.03 -15.00 17.12
N ASN A 113 -12.36 -15.57 16.13
CA ASN A 113 -11.57 -16.79 16.31
C ASN A 113 -10.27 -16.61 17.11
N ASN A 114 -10.04 -15.44 17.74
CA ASN A 114 -8.75 -15.06 18.31
C ASN A 114 -7.61 -15.46 17.37
N LEU A 115 -7.82 -15.24 16.07
CA LEU A 115 -6.76 -15.43 15.10
C LEU A 115 -5.59 -14.64 15.64
N ASN A 116 -4.48 -15.34 15.87
CA ASN A 116 -3.27 -14.67 16.26
C ASN A 116 -2.91 -13.76 15.09
N THR A 117 -3.36 -12.51 15.15
CA THR A 117 -3.26 -11.50 14.09
C THR A 117 -1.80 -11.22 13.75
N ASP A 118 -0.90 -11.57 14.68
CA ASP A 118 0.54 -11.48 14.47
C ASP A 118 1.06 -12.57 13.51
N LYS A 119 0.29 -13.64 13.28
CA LYS A 119 0.64 -14.76 12.38
C LYS A 119 -0.07 -14.72 11.03
N VAL A 120 -1.28 -14.16 10.97
CA VAL A 120 -2.12 -14.19 9.76
C VAL A 120 -2.64 -12.79 9.46
N ARG A 121 -2.30 -12.28 8.27
CA ARG A 121 -2.76 -10.98 7.79
C ARG A 121 -4.05 -11.14 7.00
N PHE A 122 -5.07 -10.38 7.39
CA PHE A 122 -6.35 -10.36 6.71
C PHE A 122 -6.50 -9.05 5.93
N TRP A 123 -6.67 -9.13 4.63
CA TRP A 123 -6.88 -8.00 3.74
C TRP A 123 -8.25 -8.09 3.12
N CYS A 124 -8.84 -6.92 2.90
CA CYS A 124 -10.10 -6.81 2.20
C CYS A 124 -9.86 -5.98 0.94
N TYR A 125 -10.21 -6.52 -0.22
CA TYR A 125 -10.03 -5.90 -1.52
C TYR A 125 -11.39 -5.53 -2.08
N TYR A 126 -11.60 -4.26 -2.38
CA TYR A 126 -12.81 -3.77 -3.02
C TYR A 126 -12.50 -3.53 -4.50
N ASP A 127 -13.10 -4.33 -5.38
CA ASP A 127 -13.14 -3.97 -6.80
C ASP A 127 -14.29 -3.00 -6.97
N ASN A 128 -14.02 -1.76 -7.37
CA ASN A 128 -15.10 -0.84 -7.70
C ASN A 128 -15.79 -1.37 -8.97
N PRO A 129 -17.01 -1.93 -8.89
CA PRO A 129 -17.63 -2.64 -10.02
C PRO A 129 -18.13 -1.70 -11.11
N GLU A 130 -18.01 -0.39 -10.91
CA GLU A 130 -18.44 0.59 -11.88
C GLU A 130 -17.44 0.69 -13.05
N PRO A 131 -17.91 0.55 -14.31
CA PRO A 131 -17.05 0.73 -15.47
C PRO A 131 -16.55 2.16 -15.48
N TYR A 132 -15.28 2.37 -15.09
CA TYR A 132 -14.65 3.69 -15.02
C TYR A 132 -15.61 4.71 -14.39
N VAL A 133 -15.62 4.86 -13.05
CA VAL A 133 -16.21 6.07 -12.47
C VAL A 133 -15.39 7.22 -13.03
N PRO A 134 -15.91 8.00 -14.01
CA PRO A 134 -15.22 9.22 -14.40
C PRO A 134 -15.14 10.03 -13.12
N ASP A 135 -13.96 10.55 -12.80
CA ASP A 135 -13.72 11.44 -11.66
C ASP A 135 -13.24 10.78 -10.35
N GLN A 136 -12.93 9.47 -10.31
CA GLN A 136 -12.24 8.93 -9.13
C GLN A 136 -10.74 9.26 -9.18
N GLU A 137 -10.34 10.25 -8.39
CA GLU A 137 -8.93 10.62 -8.24
C GLU A 137 -8.17 9.57 -7.43
N LEU A 138 -7.13 9.01 -8.06
CA LEU A 138 -6.20 8.11 -7.40
C LEU A 138 -5.00 8.89 -6.86
N ASN A 139 -4.84 8.92 -5.54
CA ASN A 139 -3.71 9.56 -4.89
C ASN A 139 -2.66 8.51 -4.53
N ARG A 140 -1.43 8.67 -5.01
CA ARG A 140 -0.31 7.75 -4.75
C ARG A 140 0.84 8.48 -4.07
N LEU A 141 1.31 7.93 -2.96
CA LEU A 141 2.58 8.34 -2.37
C LEU A 141 3.71 7.85 -3.30
N GLY A 142 4.56 8.77 -3.76
CA GLY A 142 5.49 8.55 -4.87
C GLY A 142 6.22 7.21 -4.83
N ILE A 143 5.87 6.33 -5.77
CA ILE A 143 6.46 4.99 -5.97
C ILE A 143 7.64 5.08 -6.94
N ASN A 144 7.58 6.03 -7.88
CA ASN A 144 8.59 6.23 -8.90
C ASN A 144 8.72 7.72 -9.24
N PRO A 145 9.92 8.33 -9.10
CA PRO A 145 10.12 9.75 -9.38
C PRO A 145 10.11 10.11 -10.88
N SER A 146 10.05 9.13 -11.79
CA SER A 146 10.08 9.38 -13.24
C SER A 146 8.73 9.85 -13.82
N GLY A 147 7.65 9.79 -13.03
CA GLY A 147 6.33 10.25 -13.45
C GLY A 147 6.29 11.75 -13.68
N ILE A 148 5.65 12.15 -14.78
CA ILE A 148 5.36 13.55 -15.09
C ILE A 148 3.87 13.70 -15.38
N ILE A 149 3.37 14.94 -15.41
CA ILE A 149 2.01 15.21 -15.82
C ILE A 149 1.78 14.65 -17.24
N GLY A 150 0.68 13.92 -17.44
CA GLY A 150 0.35 13.24 -18.69
C GLY A 150 0.95 11.84 -18.83
N SER A 151 1.77 11.37 -17.88
CA SER A 151 2.22 9.98 -17.84
C SER A 151 1.04 9.02 -17.68
N LEU A 152 1.12 7.86 -18.34
CA LEU A 152 0.16 6.78 -18.18
C LEU A 152 0.49 5.95 -16.95
N TYR A 153 -0.54 5.54 -16.21
CA TYR A 153 -0.40 4.76 -14.99
C TYR A 153 -1.30 3.54 -15.01
N ASN A 154 -0.76 2.39 -14.61
CA ASN A 154 -1.48 1.14 -14.47
C ASN A 154 -1.69 0.86 -12.98
N ALA A 155 -2.87 1.22 -12.47
CA ALA A 155 -3.24 1.01 -11.07
C ALA A 155 -3.38 -0.47 -10.67
N ARG A 156 -3.39 -1.42 -11.61
CA ARG A 156 -3.43 -2.86 -11.28
C ARG A 156 -2.07 -3.40 -10.83
N ASN A 157 -1.00 -2.81 -11.36
CA ASN A 157 0.38 -3.17 -11.00
C ASN A 157 1.08 -2.05 -10.22
N ASP A 158 0.38 -0.95 -9.97
CA ASP A 158 0.91 0.28 -9.38
C ASP A 158 2.21 0.79 -10.05
N GLU A 159 2.21 0.79 -11.39
CA GLU A 159 3.38 1.17 -12.21
C GLU A 159 3.08 2.31 -13.20
N LEU A 160 4.09 3.12 -13.48
CA LEU A 160 4.05 4.07 -14.60
C LEU A 160 4.43 3.34 -15.88
N LEU A 161 3.63 3.52 -16.93
CA LEU A 161 3.89 2.88 -18.22
C LEU A 161 4.78 3.79 -19.08
N GLU A 162 5.93 3.26 -19.48
CA GLU A 162 6.81 3.93 -20.43
C GLU A 162 6.34 3.65 -21.87
N VAL A 163 5.51 4.54 -22.43
CA VAL A 163 5.13 4.46 -23.85
C VAL A 163 6.05 5.37 -24.65
N ARG A 164 7.02 4.77 -25.36
CA ARG A 164 7.98 5.51 -26.19
C ARG A 164 7.24 6.40 -27.19
N GLY A 165 7.53 7.71 -27.14
CA GLY A 165 6.99 8.69 -28.08
C GLY A 165 5.53 9.09 -27.86
N MET A 166 4.83 8.53 -26.87
CA MET A 166 3.45 8.90 -26.56
C MET A 166 3.40 9.54 -25.17
N ARG A 167 3.38 10.88 -25.16
CA ARG A 167 3.03 11.67 -23.98
C ARG A 167 1.75 12.42 -24.29
N ILE A 168 0.82 12.42 -23.35
CA ILE A 168 -0.31 13.33 -23.43
C ILE A 168 0.25 14.71 -23.09
N TYR A 169 0.38 15.54 -24.11
CA TYR A 169 0.81 16.91 -23.93
C TYR A 169 -0.29 17.67 -23.18
N CYS A 170 -0.06 17.88 -21.89
CA CYS A 170 -0.89 18.73 -21.06
C CYS A 170 -0.12 20.02 -20.80
N GLN A 171 -0.76 21.16 -21.04
CA GLN A 171 -0.30 22.38 -20.38
C GLN A 171 -0.51 22.17 -18.88
N PHE A 172 0.52 22.45 -18.10
CA PHE A 172 0.44 22.34 -16.64
C PHE A 172 0.75 23.70 -16.03
N LEU A 173 0.01 23.98 -14.95
CA LEU A 173 0.21 25.17 -14.16
C LEU A 173 1.02 24.74 -12.93
N GLN A 174 2.13 25.42 -12.70
CA GLN A 174 2.72 25.43 -11.37
C GLN A 174 1.83 26.31 -10.51
N LEU A 175 1.08 25.70 -9.59
CA LEU A 175 0.18 26.46 -8.73
C LEU A 175 1.00 27.31 -7.75
N PRO A 176 0.61 28.58 -7.52
CA PRO A 176 1.25 29.42 -6.52
C PRO A 176 1.12 28.73 -5.17
N TYR A 177 2.26 28.37 -4.59
CA TYR A 177 2.27 27.67 -3.33
C TYR A 177 1.93 28.68 -2.23
N THR A 178 0.73 28.60 -1.67
CA THR A 178 0.48 29.18 -0.35
C THR A 178 1.33 28.40 0.64
N GLU A 179 2.18 29.08 1.41
CA GLU A 179 2.97 28.46 2.47
C GLU A 179 2.06 27.59 3.34
N GLN A 180 2.03 26.28 3.11
CA GLN A 180 1.32 25.38 3.99
C GLN A 180 2.23 25.13 5.19
N ASN A 181 1.67 25.37 6.38
CA ASN A 181 2.31 24.93 7.61
C ASN A 181 2.62 23.43 7.50
N PRO A 182 3.84 23.00 7.90
CA PRO A 182 4.19 21.59 7.87
C PRO A 182 3.19 20.76 8.66
N GLN A 183 2.74 19.65 8.07
CA GLN A 183 1.86 18.72 8.75
C GLN A 183 2.71 17.80 9.63
N ILE A 184 2.48 17.87 10.95
CA ILE A 184 3.25 17.09 11.92
C ILE A 184 2.31 16.20 12.73
N LYS A 185 2.42 14.89 12.49
CA LYS A 185 1.71 13.85 13.23
C LYS A 185 2.70 13.12 14.14
N SER A 186 2.27 12.76 15.34
CA SER A 186 3.11 12.04 16.30
C SER A 186 2.23 11.27 17.27
N GLY A 187 2.74 10.17 17.81
CA GLY A 187 2.06 9.41 18.86
C GLY A 187 2.59 7.99 19.00
N PRO A 188 1.94 7.20 19.88
CA PRO A 188 2.17 5.75 19.93
C PRO A 188 1.71 5.09 18.63
N LEU A 189 2.40 4.02 18.25
CA LEU A 189 1.96 3.11 17.19
C LEU A 189 0.97 2.06 17.72
N GLU A 190 0.85 1.90 19.04
CA GLU A 190 -0.16 1.04 19.66
C GLU A 190 -1.57 1.44 19.22
N GLY A 191 -2.39 0.45 18.86
CA GLY A 191 -3.76 0.67 18.39
C GLY A 191 -3.86 1.31 16.99
N LYS A 192 -2.73 1.54 16.30
CA LYS A 192 -2.74 1.76 14.84
C LYS A 192 -2.75 0.41 14.15
N ASN A 193 -3.60 0.30 13.13
CA ASN A 193 -3.75 -0.95 12.39
C ASN A 193 -2.49 -1.24 11.56
N SER A 194 -1.71 -0.22 11.20
CA SER A 194 -0.52 -0.38 10.36
C SER A 194 0.40 0.85 10.32
N VAL A 195 1.68 0.64 9.94
CA VAL A 195 2.60 1.74 9.56
C VAL A 195 2.05 2.55 8.38
N SER A 196 1.26 1.93 7.51
CA SER A 196 0.61 2.60 6.38
C SER A 196 -0.33 3.74 6.79
N ASP A 197 -1.00 3.62 7.93
CA ASP A 197 -1.84 4.70 8.47
C ASP A 197 -1.01 5.94 8.85
N VAL A 198 0.23 5.73 9.27
CA VAL A 198 1.18 6.79 9.66
C VAL A 198 1.78 7.48 8.44
N ILE A 199 2.15 6.71 7.42
CA ILE A 199 2.70 7.26 6.19
C ILE A 199 1.62 7.92 5.33
N GLY A 200 0.34 7.63 5.59
CA GLY A 200 -0.78 8.15 4.80
C GLY A 200 -0.82 7.56 3.40
N SER A 201 -0.36 6.32 3.23
CA SER A 201 -0.50 5.60 1.97
C SER A 201 -1.92 5.07 1.87
N ASP A 202 -2.49 5.11 0.66
CA ASP A 202 -3.75 4.45 0.38
C ASP A 202 -3.61 2.92 0.51
N LYS A 203 -4.74 2.25 0.79
CA LYS A 203 -4.75 0.82 1.14
C LYS A 203 -4.42 -0.05 -0.07
N GLU A 204 -4.82 0.39 -1.25
CA GLU A 204 -4.59 -0.29 -2.53
C GLU A 204 -3.10 -0.35 -2.83
N LEU A 205 -2.38 0.77 -2.71
CA LEU A 205 -0.93 0.82 -2.83
C LEU A 205 -0.23 -0.06 -1.77
N CYS A 206 -0.72 -0.03 -0.52
CA CYS A 206 -0.17 -0.90 0.52
C CYS A 206 -0.28 -2.36 0.15
N LEU A 207 -1.46 -2.77 -0.35
CA LEU A 207 -1.70 -4.12 -0.82
C LEU A 207 -0.73 -4.46 -1.95
N SER A 208 -0.63 -3.62 -2.99
CA SER A 208 0.30 -3.84 -4.10
C SER A 208 1.76 -3.98 -3.66
N ILE A 209 2.19 -3.22 -2.65
CA ILE A 209 3.53 -3.34 -2.05
C ILE A 209 3.69 -4.67 -1.29
N TYR A 210 2.69 -5.08 -0.50
CA TYR A 210 2.72 -6.37 0.21
C TYR A 210 2.75 -7.56 -0.75
N LEU A 211 2.12 -7.40 -1.90
CA LEU A 211 2.04 -8.39 -2.97
C LEU A 211 3.24 -8.36 -3.92
N ASN A 212 4.19 -7.43 -3.70
CA ASN A 212 5.33 -7.16 -4.59
C ASN A 212 4.93 -6.81 -6.03
N LEU A 213 3.74 -6.23 -6.24
CA LEU A 213 3.32 -5.67 -7.53
C LEU A 213 4.02 -4.33 -7.78
N ALA A 214 4.19 -3.54 -6.71
CA ALA A 214 4.94 -2.28 -6.72
C ALA A 214 6.28 -2.40 -6.01
N ALA A 215 7.27 -1.67 -6.54
CA ALA A 215 8.53 -1.43 -5.84
C ALA A 215 8.26 -0.66 -4.54
N ALA A 216 8.95 -1.05 -3.48
CA ALA A 216 8.79 -0.47 -2.15
C ALA A 216 10.07 0.26 -1.75
N ASP A 217 10.38 1.34 -2.46
CA ASP A 217 11.56 2.18 -2.20
C ASP A 217 11.19 3.37 -1.32
N GLY A 218 12.17 3.98 -0.65
CA GLY A 218 11.96 5.17 0.17
C GLY A 218 10.95 4.95 1.31
N ILE A 219 9.96 5.84 1.44
CA ILE A 219 8.91 5.79 2.48
C ILE A 219 8.00 4.56 2.32
N PRO A 220 7.50 4.22 1.11
CA PRO A 220 6.78 2.97 0.88
C PRO A 220 7.45 1.71 1.43
N SER A 221 8.79 1.66 1.51
CA SER A 221 9.53 0.52 2.10
C SER A 221 9.15 0.23 3.56
N LEU A 222 8.66 1.24 4.30
CA LEU A 222 8.23 1.09 5.68
C LEU A 222 6.98 0.21 5.83
N ILE A 223 6.16 0.08 4.78
CA ILE A 223 4.96 -0.79 4.78
C ILE A 223 5.36 -2.24 5.06
N LYS A 224 6.50 -2.71 4.54
CA LYS A 224 6.95 -4.10 4.73
C LYS A 224 7.47 -4.38 6.15
N ARG A 225 7.66 -3.36 6.99
CA ARG A 225 8.30 -3.49 8.32
C ARG A 225 7.28 -3.63 9.45
N THR A 226 6.67 -4.81 9.57
CA THR A 226 5.66 -5.11 10.61
C THR A 226 6.23 -5.18 12.03
N SER A 227 7.52 -5.52 12.18
CA SER A 227 8.19 -5.71 13.48
C SER A 227 8.38 -4.43 14.32
N ILE A 228 7.93 -3.29 13.80
CA ILE A 228 8.14 -1.98 14.41
C ILE A 228 6.92 -1.54 15.25
N ILE A 229 5.77 -2.21 15.11
CA ILE A 229 4.54 -1.82 15.81
C ILE A 229 4.44 -2.56 17.14
N ASP A 230 4.72 -1.87 18.24
CA ASP A 230 4.37 -2.31 19.59
C ASP A 230 4.05 -1.10 20.49
N ARG A 231 3.68 -1.36 21.75
CA ARG A 231 3.36 -0.31 22.74
C ARG A 231 4.50 0.66 23.04
N TYR A 232 5.73 0.26 22.76
CA TYR A 232 6.94 1.07 22.99
C TYR A 232 7.39 1.82 21.75
N ALA A 233 6.73 1.60 20.62
CA ALA A 233 7.07 2.29 19.39
C ALA A 233 6.34 3.63 19.29
N ARG A 234 7.12 4.69 19.08
CA ARG A 234 6.67 6.06 18.84
C ARG A 234 7.01 6.45 17.41
N TYR A 235 6.15 7.26 16.80
CA TYR A 235 6.45 7.84 15.51
C TYR A 235 6.32 9.36 15.52
N ILE A 236 7.09 9.99 14.63
CA ILE A 236 6.86 11.36 14.19
C ILE A 236 6.92 11.39 12.66
N SER A 237 5.88 11.98 12.07
CA SER A 237 5.73 12.15 10.63
C SER A 237 5.69 13.66 10.37
N TYR A 238 6.65 14.14 9.61
CA TYR A 238 6.76 15.52 9.15
C TYR A 238 6.57 15.53 7.64
N TYR A 239 5.56 16.27 7.17
CA TYR A 239 5.25 16.39 5.77
C TYR A 239 5.15 17.86 5.39
N TYR A 240 5.90 18.26 4.36
CA TYR A 240 5.96 19.62 3.87
C TYR A 240 5.99 19.63 2.35
N LEU A 241 4.98 20.23 1.72
CA LEU A 241 4.96 20.42 0.28
C LEU A 241 5.82 21.62 -0.11
N THR A 242 6.40 21.54 -1.30
CA THR A 242 7.30 22.58 -1.84
C THR A 242 6.82 23.07 -3.20
N LYS A 243 6.25 22.18 -4.01
CA LYS A 243 5.77 22.49 -5.37
C LYS A 243 4.57 21.61 -5.69
N GLN A 244 3.68 22.13 -6.52
CA GLN A 244 2.54 21.40 -7.05
C GLN A 244 2.37 21.76 -8.51
N TYR A 245 2.23 20.74 -9.35
CA TYR A 245 1.92 20.88 -10.76
C TYR A 245 0.59 20.19 -11.01
N GLN A 246 -0.29 20.86 -11.75
CA GLN A 246 -1.58 20.34 -12.13
C GLN A 246 -1.80 20.54 -13.62
N ALA A 247 -2.34 19.51 -14.28
CA ALA A 247 -2.78 19.59 -15.66
C ALA A 247 -3.95 20.58 -15.76
N ASN A 248 -3.91 21.46 -16.77
CA ASN A 248 -5.07 22.26 -17.12
C ASN A 248 -6.07 21.37 -17.88
N ILE A 249 -7.01 20.76 -17.15
CA ILE A 249 -7.92 19.76 -17.71
C ILE A 249 -8.81 20.34 -18.82
N GLU A 250 -9.24 21.59 -18.70
CA GLU A 250 -10.09 22.27 -19.70
C GLU A 250 -9.37 22.47 -21.04
N GLN A 251 -8.05 22.68 -21.00
CA GLN A 251 -7.21 22.79 -22.19
C GLN A 251 -6.55 21.46 -22.58
N SER A 252 -6.74 20.41 -21.78
CA SER A 252 -6.12 19.12 -22.02
C SER A 252 -6.95 18.31 -23.02
N ASN A 253 -6.26 17.63 -23.94
CA ASN A 253 -6.88 16.64 -24.83
C ASN A 253 -7.26 15.34 -24.08
N LEU A 254 -7.40 15.34 -22.75
CA LEU A 254 -7.67 14.13 -21.96
C LEU A 254 -8.99 13.44 -22.35
N LYS A 255 -9.97 14.21 -22.83
CA LYS A 255 -11.24 13.65 -23.34
C LYS A 255 -11.23 13.32 -24.84
N SER A 256 -10.10 13.55 -25.53
CA SER A 256 -9.98 13.30 -26.96
C SER A 256 -10.11 11.81 -27.30
N ASN A 257 -10.56 11.52 -28.52
CA ASN A 257 -10.62 10.15 -29.03
C ASN A 257 -9.23 9.50 -29.11
N GLU A 258 -8.17 10.31 -29.25
CA GLU A 258 -6.78 9.85 -29.26
C GLU A 258 -6.35 9.30 -27.91
N VAL A 259 -6.68 10.01 -26.82
CA VAL A 259 -6.41 9.52 -25.45
C VAL A 259 -7.22 8.27 -25.15
N LYS A 260 -8.49 8.20 -25.55
CA LYS A 260 -9.29 6.98 -25.41
C LYS A 260 -8.67 5.80 -26.17
N LYS A 261 -8.26 6.03 -27.42
CA LYS A 261 -7.58 5.00 -28.23
C LYS A 261 -6.28 4.55 -27.59
N LEU A 262 -5.51 5.49 -27.03
CA LEU A 262 -4.27 5.21 -26.31
C LEU A 262 -4.52 4.33 -25.08
N LEU A 263 -5.46 4.72 -24.23
CA LEU A 263 -5.85 3.92 -23.05
C LEU A 263 -6.32 2.52 -23.46
N ASN A 264 -7.13 2.40 -24.52
CA ASN A 264 -7.59 1.11 -25.02
C ASN A 264 -6.46 0.25 -25.64
N SER A 265 -5.36 0.88 -26.09
CA SER A 265 -4.22 0.18 -26.69
C SER A 265 -3.11 -0.16 -25.70
N THR A 266 -3.26 0.23 -24.43
CA THR A 266 -2.26 0.02 -23.38
C THR A 266 -2.89 -0.65 -22.17
N ALA A 267 -2.07 -1.06 -21.20
CA ALA A 267 -2.54 -1.51 -19.90
C ALA A 267 -2.86 -0.33 -18.94
N ALA A 268 -2.85 0.91 -19.44
CA ALA A 268 -3.06 2.09 -18.62
C ALA A 268 -4.50 2.15 -18.12
N THR A 269 -4.67 2.43 -16.84
CA THR A 269 -5.99 2.68 -16.24
C THR A 269 -6.18 4.14 -15.87
N HIS A 270 -5.09 4.89 -15.68
CA HIS A 270 -5.10 6.29 -15.26
C HIS A 270 -4.08 7.12 -16.03
N ILE A 271 -4.22 8.44 -15.92
CA ILE A 271 -3.28 9.43 -16.41
C ILE A 271 -2.92 10.34 -15.25
N VAL A 272 -1.64 10.66 -15.09
CA VAL A 272 -1.17 11.56 -14.04
C VAL A 272 -1.60 12.99 -14.37
N THR A 273 -2.55 13.52 -13.62
CA THR A 273 -3.08 14.89 -13.79
C THR A 273 -2.52 15.87 -12.77
N GLU A 274 -1.95 15.39 -11.67
CA GLU A 274 -1.38 16.23 -10.61
C GLU A 274 -0.15 15.57 -10.01
N ILE A 275 0.88 16.37 -9.69
CA ILE A 275 2.05 15.94 -8.93
C ILE A 275 2.36 16.97 -7.85
N LYS A 276 2.48 16.48 -6.62
CA LYS A 276 2.87 17.26 -5.45
C LYS A 276 4.28 16.83 -5.01
N TYR A 277 5.20 17.79 -4.99
CA TYR A 277 6.58 17.59 -4.55
C TYR A 277 6.75 18.14 -3.14
N GLY A 278 7.46 17.40 -2.29
CA GLY A 278 7.67 17.81 -0.92
C GLY A 278 8.73 16.99 -0.22
N ILE A 279 8.93 17.34 1.04
CA ILE A 279 9.73 16.60 2.00
C ILE A 279 8.77 15.80 2.87
N HIS A 280 9.01 14.51 3.00
CA HIS A 280 8.29 13.65 3.92
C HIS A 280 9.30 12.86 4.74
N VAL A 281 9.34 13.13 6.04
CA VAL A 281 10.23 12.47 6.99
C VAL A 281 9.38 11.68 7.96
N ILE A 282 9.68 10.39 8.08
CA ILE A 282 9.06 9.52 9.06
C ILE A 282 10.16 8.92 9.91
N MET A 283 10.09 9.21 11.20
CA MET A 283 10.98 8.65 12.19
C MET A 283 10.16 7.76 13.11
N ILE A 284 10.58 6.51 13.24
CA ILE A 284 9.99 5.55 14.16
C ILE A 284 11.06 5.15 15.17
N ILE A 285 10.75 5.34 16.44
CA ILE A 285 11.67 5.09 17.55
C ILE A 285 11.03 4.02 18.43
N LYS A 286 11.79 2.95 18.71
CA LYS A 286 11.41 1.94 19.69
C LYS A 286 12.06 2.26 21.03
N LEU A 287 11.23 2.43 22.06
CA LEU A 287 11.68 2.80 23.39
C LEU A 287 11.96 1.58 24.26
N CYS A 288 12.84 1.76 25.25
CA CYS A 288 12.90 0.85 26.40
C CYS A 288 11.71 1.14 27.33
N PRO A 289 11.12 0.11 27.97
CA PRO A 289 9.94 0.28 28.82
C PRO A 289 10.06 1.36 29.92
N ASP A 290 11.26 1.55 30.46
CA ASP A 290 11.48 2.42 31.62
C ASP A 290 11.56 3.93 31.29
N ASN A 291 11.57 4.31 30.00
CA ASN A 291 11.85 5.69 29.56
C ASN A 291 10.67 6.40 28.87
N GLU A 292 9.46 5.86 28.97
CA GLU A 292 8.30 6.32 28.18
C GLU A 292 8.00 7.82 28.36
N SER A 293 7.88 8.30 29.60
CA SER A 293 7.50 9.68 29.90
C SER A 293 8.50 10.72 29.41
N SER A 294 9.81 10.44 29.54
CA SER A 294 10.87 11.36 29.11
C SER A 294 10.88 11.53 27.58
N PHE A 295 10.62 10.44 26.85
CA PHE A 295 10.55 10.51 25.40
C PHE A 295 9.30 11.22 24.91
N ASP A 296 8.13 11.03 25.53
CA ASP A 296 6.93 11.73 25.12
C ASP A 296 7.07 13.26 25.27
N GLU A 297 7.79 13.72 26.30
CA GLU A 297 8.18 15.14 26.44
C GLU A 297 9.15 15.59 25.34
N LEU A 298 10.15 14.77 25.00
CA LEU A 298 11.07 15.05 23.89
C LEU A 298 10.33 15.17 22.55
N PHE A 299 9.40 14.25 22.26
CA PHE A 299 8.58 14.29 21.04
C PHE A 299 7.69 15.53 21.00
N LYS A 300 7.12 15.94 22.15
CA LYS A 300 6.35 17.18 22.26
C LYS A 300 7.22 18.40 21.98
N LYS A 301 8.45 18.44 22.52
CA LYS A 301 9.42 19.51 22.26
C LYS A 301 9.82 19.56 20.78
N LEU A 302 10.17 18.41 20.19
CA LEU A 302 10.54 18.30 18.78
C LEU A 302 9.39 18.75 17.87
N LYS A 303 8.15 18.33 18.16
CA LYS A 303 6.96 18.77 17.44
C LYS A 303 6.78 20.29 17.49
N THR A 304 6.98 20.91 18.66
CA THR A 304 6.93 22.37 18.80
C THR A 304 8.04 23.05 18.00
N GLN A 305 9.26 22.52 18.03
CA GLN A 305 10.39 23.05 17.25
C GLN A 305 10.15 22.93 15.74
N LEU A 306 9.66 21.79 15.26
CA LEU A 306 9.29 21.58 13.85
C LEU A 306 8.19 22.55 13.40
N LYS A 307 7.19 22.81 14.26
CA LYS A 307 6.09 23.75 13.96
C LYS A 307 6.57 25.20 13.88
N ASN A 308 7.42 25.60 14.81
CA ASN A 308 7.86 26.99 14.92
C ASN A 308 9.10 27.29 14.06
N ASN A 309 9.69 26.27 13.42
CA ASN A 309 10.97 26.34 12.74
C ASN A 309 12.10 26.90 13.64
N THR A 310 12.04 26.61 14.95
CA THR A 310 12.97 27.15 15.96
C THR A 310 14.10 26.16 16.26
N PHE A 311 14.62 25.49 15.26
CA PHE A 311 15.82 24.69 15.46
C PHE A 311 16.99 25.62 15.70
N GLU A 312 17.65 25.45 16.85
CA GLU A 312 18.99 25.98 17.03
C GLU A 312 19.84 25.45 15.86
N LYS A 313 20.51 26.35 15.14
CA LYS A 313 21.50 25.93 14.15
C LYS A 313 22.48 25.01 14.85
N VAL A 314 22.47 23.73 14.50
CA VAL A 314 23.47 22.80 15.01
C VAL A 314 24.81 23.26 14.43
N GLU A 315 25.69 23.83 15.25
CA GLU A 315 27.07 24.24 14.90
C GLU A 315 27.97 23.01 14.61
N TYR A 316 27.45 22.02 13.89
CA TYR A 316 28.17 20.79 13.59
C TYR A 316 29.28 21.04 12.55
N GLU A 317 29.12 22.02 11.67
CA GLU A 317 30.13 22.38 10.67
C GLU A 317 31.31 23.18 11.27
N GLU A 318 31.07 24.05 12.26
CA GLU A 318 32.18 24.74 12.94
C GLU A 318 33.03 23.81 13.79
N THR A 319 32.42 22.82 14.44
CA THR A 319 33.15 21.88 15.29
C THR A 319 33.98 20.89 14.47
N ARG A 320 33.49 20.49 13.28
CA ARG A 320 34.23 19.62 12.35
C ARG A 320 35.34 20.38 11.63
N ALA A 321 35.08 21.60 11.15
CA ALA A 321 36.11 22.47 10.58
C ALA A 321 37.22 22.79 11.59
N ARG A 322 36.90 23.00 12.88
CA ARG A 322 37.91 23.19 13.94
C ARG A 322 38.70 21.92 14.28
N ARG A 323 38.09 20.72 14.19
CA ARG A 323 38.80 19.44 14.35
C ARG A 323 39.73 19.14 13.17
N ASP A 324 39.26 19.37 11.94
CA ASP A 324 40.04 19.13 10.73
C ASP A 324 41.15 20.18 10.54
N ALA A 325 40.92 21.44 10.98
CA ALA A 325 41.96 22.47 11.06
C ALA A 325 42.95 22.26 12.22
N GLY A 326 42.60 21.43 13.22
CA GLY A 326 43.41 21.15 14.41
C GLY A 326 44.36 19.94 14.29
N LEU A 327 44.24 19.13 13.23
CA LEU A 327 45.04 17.91 13.04
C LEU A 327 46.34 18.12 12.24
N SER A 328 46.72 19.36 11.90
CA SER A 328 47.92 19.67 11.10
C SER A 328 49.16 20.08 11.92
N ARG A 329 49.17 19.96 13.25
CA ARG A 329 50.38 20.28 14.03
C ARG A 329 50.60 19.27 15.15
N GLN A 330 51.30 18.20 14.82
CA GLN A 330 52.52 17.73 15.52
C GLN A 330 52.82 16.29 15.06
N ILE A 331 53.80 16.15 14.17
CA ILE A 331 54.73 15.04 14.22
C ILE A 331 56.12 15.68 14.22
N PRO A 332 56.96 15.45 15.23
CA PRO A 332 58.34 15.94 15.25
C PRO A 332 59.19 15.34 14.13
#